data_AF-A0A063B647-F1
#
_entry.id   AF-A0A063B647-F1
#
_cell.length_a   1.000
_cell.length_b   1.000
_cell.length_c   1.000
_cell.angle_alpha   90.00
_cell.angle_beta   90.00
_cell.angle_gamma   90.00
#
_symmetry.space_group_name_H-M   'P 1'
#
loop_
_entity.id
_entity.type
_entity.pdbx_description
1 polymer ?
#
loop_
_entity_poly.entity_id
_entity_poly.type
_entity_poly.pdbx_seq_one_letter_code
_entity_poly.pdbx_strand_id
1 'polypeptide(L)' 'GISEEEVVKKVMLGNTVDGVFTTVQDVAQTVLFLSAFPSAALTGQSLVVSHGWFMQ' A
#
# COMPACT_ATOMS: atom_id res chain seq x y z
N GLY A 1 25.38 -14.85 4.88
CA GLY A 1 23.99 -14.56 4.46
C GLY A 1 23.54 -13.28 5.12
N ILE A 2 22.52 -12.62 4.57
CA ILE A 2 21.89 -11.43 5.18
C ILE A 2 20.99 -11.84 6.35
N SER A 3 20.85 -10.99 7.38
CA SER A 3 19.98 -11.25 8.54
C SER A 3 18.49 -11.03 8.19
N GLU A 4 17.58 -11.54 9.02
CA GLU A 4 16.14 -11.31 8.83
C GLU A 4 15.78 -9.82 8.88
N GLU A 5 16.39 -9.06 9.79
CA GLU A 5 16.19 -7.62 9.89
C GLU A 5 16.66 -6.90 8.62
N GLU A 6 17.82 -7.30 8.08
CA GLU A 6 18.32 -6.77 6.80
C GLU A 6 17.38 -7.14 5.64
N VAL A 7 16.80 -8.34 5.63
CA VAL A 7 15.80 -8.75 4.63
C VAL A 7 14.56 -7.87 4.70
N VAL A 8 14.00 -7.68 5.89
CA VAL A 8 12.80 -6.85 6.08
C VAL A 8 13.05 -5.43 5.57
N LYS A 9 14.15 -4.83 6.00
CA LYS A 9 14.46 -3.43 5.67
C LYS A 9 14.85 -3.23 4.20
N LYS A 10 15.68 -4.10 3.64
CA LYS A 10 16.28 -3.88 2.31
C LYS A 10 15.54 -4.58 1.18
N VAL A 11 14.95 -5.75 1.44
CA VAL A 11 14.30 -6.55 0.39
C VAL A 11 12.80 -6.33 0.39
N MET A 12 12.15 -6.40 1.55
CA MET A 12 10.68 -6.29 1.62
C MET A 12 10.21 -4.84 1.54
N LEU A 13 10.84 -3.95 2.31
CA LEU A 13 10.42 -2.56 2.47
C LEU A 13 11.27 -1.57 1.68
N GLY A 14 12.33 -2.02 1.02
CA GLY A 14 13.36 -1.15 0.44
C GLY A 14 12.87 -0.16 -0.61
N ASN A 15 11.73 -0.44 -1.27
CA ASN A 15 11.12 0.46 -2.25
C ASN A 15 9.89 1.20 -1.70
N THR A 16 9.44 0.90 -0.48
CA THR A 16 8.40 1.72 0.18
C THR A 16 9.02 3.04 0.61
N VAL A 17 8.24 4.12 0.54
CA VAL A 17 8.72 5.48 0.87
C VAL A 17 8.96 5.63 2.37
N ASP A 18 8.12 5.02 3.21
CA ASP A 18 8.15 5.17 4.66
C ASP A 18 8.68 3.92 5.40
N GLY A 19 8.99 2.83 4.69
CA GLY A 19 9.49 1.61 5.32
C GLY A 19 8.41 0.86 6.11
N VAL A 20 7.13 0.97 5.74
CA VAL A 20 6.02 0.34 6.45
C VAL A 20 5.33 -0.71 5.57
N PHE A 21 4.97 -1.84 6.17
CA PHE A 21 4.12 -2.82 5.51
C PHE A 21 2.68 -2.33 5.47
N THR A 22 2.04 -2.46 4.31
CA THR A 22 0.59 -2.28 4.20
C THR A 22 -0.13 -3.19 5.19
N THR A 23 -0.98 -2.60 6.02
CA THR A 23 -1.80 -3.32 6.97
C THR A 23 -3.21 -3.59 6.42
N VAL A 24 -3.94 -4.50 7.08
CA VAL A 24 -5.36 -4.72 6.77
C VAL A 24 -6.18 -3.45 6.97
N GLN A 25 -5.82 -2.62 7.95
CA GLN A 25 -6.49 -1.36 8.25
C GLN A 25 -6.32 -0.33 7.13
N ASP A 26 -5.14 -0.25 6.52
CA ASP A 26 -4.89 0.65 5.38
C ASP A 26 -5.80 0.31 4.20
N VAL A 27 -5.93 -1.00 3.90
CA VAL A 27 -6.84 -1.50 2.86
C VAL A 27 -8.30 -1.22 3.23
N ALA A 28 -8.70 -1.50 4.46
CA ALA A 28 -10.09 -1.31 4.90
C ALA A 28 -10.52 0.17 4.84
N GLN A 29 -9.66 1.10 5.28
CA GLN A 29 -9.95 2.53 5.19
C GLN A 29 -10.03 3.01 3.74
N THR A 30 -9.16 2.49 2.88
CA THR A 30 -9.20 2.77 1.44
C THR A 30 -10.51 2.32 0.81
N VAL A 31 -10.96 1.09 1.10
CA VAL A 31 -12.23 0.56 0.61
C VAL A 31 -13.42 1.36 1.13
N LEU A 32 -13.40 1.73 2.42
CA LEU A 32 -14.43 2.57 3.01
C LEU A 32 -14.53 3.92 2.30
N PHE A 33 -13.40 4.59 2.10
CA PHE A 33 -13.33 5.86 1.38
C PHE A 33 -13.93 5.75 -0.03
N LEU A 34 -13.52 4.73 -0.80
CA LEU A 34 -14.01 4.51 -2.16
C LEU A 34 -15.52 4.19 -2.17
N SER A 35 -15.99 3.39 -1.21
CA SER A 35 -17.39 2.96 -1.12
C SER A 35 -18.32 4.09 -0.67
N ALA A 36 -17.80 5.04 0.10
CA ALA A 36 -18.54 6.22 0.58
C ALA A 36 -18.53 7.39 -0.43
N PHE A 37 -17.79 7.29 -1.53
CA PHE A 37 -17.73 8.36 -2.53
C PHE A 37 -19.11 8.56 -3.17
N PRO A 38 -19.62 9.80 -3.30
CA PRO A 38 -21.04 10.05 -3.59
C PRO A 38 -21.46 9.76 -5.04
N SER A 39 -20.54 9.29 -5.88
CA SER A 39 -20.80 8.99 -7.28
C SER A 39 -19.89 7.88 -7.80
N ALA A 40 -20.16 7.41 -9.02
CA ALA A 40 -19.34 6.41 -9.69
C ALA A 40 -18.06 6.96 -10.34
N ALA A 41 -17.63 8.20 -10.02
CA ALA A 41 -16.50 8.84 -10.69
C ALA A 41 -15.16 8.08 -10.53
N LEU A 42 -14.99 7.32 -9.44
CA LEU A 42 -13.77 6.55 -9.14
C LEU A 42 -13.83 5.09 -9.62
N THR A 43 -14.70 4.77 -10.58
CA THR A 43 -14.86 3.39 -11.09
C THR A 43 -13.83 3.02 -12.16
N GLY A 44 -13.59 1.71 -12.31
CA GLY A 44 -12.70 1.15 -13.34
C GLY A 44 -11.20 1.32 -13.10
N GLN A 45 -10.81 1.81 -11.92
CA GLN A 45 -9.41 2.03 -11.55
C GLN A 45 -8.83 0.83 -10.80
N SER A 46 -7.53 0.59 -10.98
CA SER A 46 -6.73 -0.20 -10.04
C SER A 46 -6.13 0.77 -9.01
N LEU A 47 -6.28 0.49 -7.72
CA LEU A 47 -5.69 1.30 -6.67
C LEU A 47 -4.63 0.50 -5.93
N VAL A 48 -3.41 1.04 -5.88
CA VAL A 48 -2.25 0.38 -5.28
C VAL A 48 -2.00 0.96 -3.89
N VAL A 49 -2.35 0.20 -2.85
CA VAL A 49 -2.12 0.59 -1.43
C VAL A 49 -0.78 0.01 -0.98
N SER A 50 0.31 0.72 -1.28
CA SER A 50 1.66 0.13 -1.21
C SER A 50 2.74 0.97 -0.52
N HIS A 51 2.36 2.05 0.15
CA HIS A 51 3.33 2.98 0.74
C HIS A 51 4.37 3.48 -0.28
N GLY A 52 3.96 3.66 -1.53
CA GLY A 52 4.82 4.18 -2.59
C GLY A 52 5.80 3.16 -3.20
N TRP A 53 5.64 1.86 -2.92
CA TRP A 53 6.42 0.78 -3.55
C TRP A 53 6.37 0.82 -5.08
N PHE A 54 5.24 1.26 -5.62
CA PHE A 54 5.00 1.43 -7.04
C PHE A 54 4.16 2.68 -7.27
N MET A 55 4.56 3.51 -8.23
CA MET A 55 3.79 4.63 -8.72
C MET A 55 3.28 4.32 -10.13
N GLN A 56 1.98 4.54 -10.34
CA GLN A 56 1.30 4.35 -11.62
C GLN A 56 1.54 5.52 -12.58
#